data_AF-A0A7S2WXT2-F1
#
_entry.id   AF-A0A7S2WXT2-F1
#
_cell.length_a   1.000
_cell.length_b   1.000
_cell.length_c   1.000
_cell.angle_alpha   90.00
_cell.angle_beta   90.00
_cell.angle_gamma   90.00
#
_symmetry.space_group_name_H-M   'P 1'
#
loop_
_entity.id
_entity.type
_entity.pdbx_description
1 polymer ?
#
loop_
_entity_poly.entity_id
_entity_poly.type
_entity_poly.pdbx_seq_one_letter_code
_entity_poly.pdbx_strand_id
1 'polypeptide(L)'
;PPPQEDQEDQDERWSDWEESDGDESSGMGGRFLPLCVASTSAQGAELFRTAEQAIEHDAKNCNFDINRIVKELGIGFYDCMKLVNFVRERVASGEVVKESSLIDGSETGWRDE
;
A
#
# COMPACT_ATOMS: atom_id res chain seq x y z
N PRO A 1 20.30 3.74 -40.01
CA PRO A 1 19.98 4.09 -38.62
C PRO A 1 18.48 4.42 -38.49
N PRO A 2 17.67 3.54 -37.89
CA PRO A 2 16.30 3.92 -37.57
C PRO A 2 16.31 4.87 -36.35
N PRO A 3 15.32 5.79 -36.25
CA PRO A 3 15.18 6.68 -35.11
C PRO A 3 14.75 5.90 -33.86
N GLN A 4 15.26 6.34 -32.70
CA GLN A 4 14.74 5.97 -31.39
C GLN A 4 13.34 6.57 -31.27
N GLU A 5 12.31 5.71 -31.22
CA GLU A 5 10.97 6.09 -30.81
C GLU A 5 10.80 5.76 -29.32
N ASP A 6 10.35 6.79 -28.60
CA ASP A 6 9.86 6.84 -27.24
C ASP A 6 9.22 5.53 -26.75
N GLN A 7 9.74 5.02 -25.65
CA GLN A 7 9.09 4.03 -24.79
C GLN A 7 8.51 4.79 -23.59
N GLU A 8 7.55 5.67 -23.86
CA GLU A 8 6.64 6.23 -22.86
C GLU A 8 5.41 5.31 -22.70
N ASP A 9 4.87 5.30 -21.49
CA ASP A 9 3.56 4.75 -21.10
C ASP A 9 3.38 3.22 -21.18
N GLN A 10 3.95 2.52 -20.20
CA GLN A 10 3.17 1.43 -19.60
C GLN A 10 2.14 2.07 -18.67
N ASP A 11 0.98 2.39 -19.23
CA ASP A 11 -0.27 2.56 -18.51
C ASP A 11 -0.40 1.44 -17.46
N GLU A 12 -0.05 1.72 -16.21
CA GLU A 12 -0.58 1.04 -15.04
C GLU A 12 -2.03 1.46 -14.91
N ARG A 13 -2.81 0.97 -15.88
CA ARG A 13 -4.25 0.97 -15.93
C ARG A 13 -4.73 0.46 -14.59
N TRP A 14 -5.12 1.41 -13.72
CA TRP A 14 -5.89 1.21 -12.50
C TRP A 14 -6.99 0.23 -12.86
N SER A 15 -6.72 -1.06 -12.61
CA SER A 15 -7.62 -2.10 -13.01
C SER A 15 -8.85 -1.89 -12.16
N ASP A 16 -9.90 -1.46 -12.83
CA ASP A 16 -11.30 -1.56 -12.47
C ASP A 16 -11.44 -2.22 -11.10
N TRP A 17 -11.67 -1.40 -10.06
CA TRP A 17 -12.05 -1.93 -8.76
C TRP A 17 -13.41 -2.58 -8.99
N GLU A 18 -13.41 -3.82 -9.49
CA GLU A 18 -14.61 -4.60 -9.67
C GLU A 18 -15.25 -4.65 -8.29
N GLU A 19 -16.32 -3.86 -8.11
CA GLU A 19 -17.34 -4.16 -7.14
C GLU A 19 -17.80 -5.57 -7.49
N SER A 20 -17.20 -6.55 -6.81
CA SER A 20 -17.72 -7.90 -6.77
C SER A 20 -19.02 -7.85 -5.96
N ASP A 21 -20.05 -7.26 -6.56
CA ASP A 21 -21.46 -7.38 -6.18
C ASP A 21 -21.84 -8.85 -6.33
N GLY A 22 -21.58 -9.62 -5.29
CA GLY A 22 -21.70 -11.07 -5.38
C GLY A 22 -21.44 -11.85 -4.10
N ASP A 23 -21.86 -11.34 -2.93
CA ASP A 23 -22.50 -12.17 -1.89
C ASP A 23 -23.07 -11.28 -0.76
N GLU A 24 -24.37 -10.96 -0.86
CA GLU A 24 -25.14 -10.33 0.23
C GLU A 24 -25.52 -11.36 1.30
N SER A 25 -24.56 -11.94 2.03
CA SER A 25 -24.89 -12.81 3.17
C SER A 25 -23.79 -12.95 4.23
N SER A 26 -23.24 -11.84 4.76
CA SER A 26 -22.96 -11.68 6.21
C SER A 26 -22.14 -10.42 6.50
N GLY A 27 -22.81 -9.31 6.84
CA GLY A 27 -22.25 -8.15 7.55
C GLY A 27 -21.17 -7.37 6.79
N MET A 28 -21.44 -6.09 6.51
CA MET A 28 -20.48 -5.10 6.00
C MET A 28 -19.31 -4.87 6.99
N GLY A 29 -18.42 -5.84 7.11
CA GLY A 29 -17.16 -5.76 7.83
C GLY A 29 -16.05 -6.07 6.84
N GLY A 30 -15.71 -5.09 6.00
CA GLY A 30 -14.55 -5.17 5.12
C GLY A 30 -13.34 -5.63 5.94
N ARG A 31 -12.63 -6.64 5.45
CA ARG A 31 -11.42 -7.13 6.11
C ARG A 31 -10.24 -6.31 5.63
N PHE A 32 -9.45 -5.78 6.57
CA PHE A 32 -8.30 -4.93 6.28
C PHE A 32 -7.01 -5.72 6.46
N LEU A 33 -6.10 -5.57 5.49
CA LEU A 33 -4.79 -6.18 5.51
C LEU A 33 -3.76 -5.21 6.13
N PRO A 34 -2.86 -5.69 7.00
CA PRO A 34 -1.70 -4.93 7.44
C PRO A 34 -0.76 -4.64 6.27
N LEU A 35 0.04 -3.58 6.38
CA LEU A 35 0.99 -3.15 5.34
C LEU A 35 2.38 -3.77 5.48
N CYS A 36 2.68 -4.44 6.58
CA CYS A 36 4.02 -5.00 6.80
C CYS A 36 4.21 -6.43 6.27
N VAL A 37 5.42 -6.72 5.77
CA VAL A 37 5.85 -8.04 5.25
C VAL A 37 5.60 -9.18 6.23
N ALA A 38 5.88 -8.95 7.52
CA ALA A 38 5.78 -9.96 8.56
C ALA A 38 4.35 -10.53 8.70
N SER A 39 3.34 -9.74 8.34
CA SER A 39 1.93 -10.08 8.53
C SER A 39 1.16 -10.23 7.22
N THR A 40 1.84 -10.15 6.08
CA THR A 40 1.25 -10.28 4.73
C THR A 40 1.71 -11.53 3.99
N SER A 41 2.72 -12.26 4.49
CA SER A 41 3.13 -13.52 3.88
C SER A 41 1.93 -14.49 3.84
N ALA A 42 1.60 -14.93 2.62
CA ALA A 42 0.29 -15.37 2.16
C ALA A 42 -0.31 -16.66 2.78
N GLN A 43 0.21 -17.11 3.93
CA GLN A 43 -0.24 -18.34 4.61
C GLN A 43 -0.74 -18.10 6.05
N GLY A 44 -0.72 -16.86 6.54
CA GLY A 44 -1.19 -16.53 7.89
C GLY A 44 -1.49 -15.06 8.12
N ALA A 45 -1.79 -14.29 7.07
CA ALA A 45 -2.04 -12.87 7.21
C ALA A 45 -3.24 -12.60 8.15
N GLU A 46 -3.00 -11.85 9.22
CA GLU A 46 -4.05 -11.46 10.14
C GLU A 46 -4.94 -10.42 9.45
N LEU A 47 -6.21 -10.78 9.25
CA LEU A 47 -7.20 -9.90 8.67
C LEU A 47 -7.94 -9.15 9.79
N PHE A 48 -7.90 -7.83 9.73
CA PHE A 48 -8.52 -6.96 10.72
C PHE A 48 -9.94 -6.56 10.31
N ARG A 49 -10.80 -6.25 11.30
CA ARG A 49 -12.19 -5.83 11.01
C ARG A 49 -12.30 -4.35 10.66
N THR A 50 -11.31 -3.55 11.03
CA THR A 50 -11.27 -2.12 10.72
C THR A 50 -9.87 -1.70 10.28
N ALA A 51 -9.78 -0.59 9.54
CA ALA A 51 -8.49 -0.04 9.11
C ALA A 51 -7.64 0.38 10.30
N GLU A 52 -8.25 0.93 11.36
CA GLU A 52 -7.55 1.36 12.57
C GLU A 52 -6.85 0.19 13.26
N GLN A 53 -7.47 -0.99 13.26
CA GLN A 53 -6.85 -2.20 13.83
C GLN A 53 -5.63 -2.65 13.03
N ALA A 54 -5.70 -2.60 11.69
CA ALA A 54 -4.55 -2.90 10.83
C ALA A 54 -3.41 -1.89 11.03
N ILE A 55 -3.75 -0.60 11.07
CA ILE A 55 -2.78 0.48 11.29
C ILE A 55 -2.13 0.38 12.68
N GLU A 56 -2.91 0.11 13.72
CA GLU A 56 -2.39 -0.08 15.08
C GLU A 56 -1.48 -1.31 15.17
N HIS A 57 -1.86 -2.39 14.50
CA HIS A 57 -1.03 -3.58 14.38
C HIS A 57 0.32 -3.24 13.72
N ASP A 58 0.32 -2.51 12.61
CA ASP A 58 1.53 -2.15 11.86
C ASP A 58 2.47 -1.28 12.70
N ALA A 59 1.90 -0.30 13.42
CA ALA A 59 2.68 0.58 14.29
C ALA A 59 3.33 -0.18 15.45
N LYS A 60 2.61 -1.13 16.08
CA LYS A 60 3.09 -1.85 17.27
C LYS A 60 4.00 -3.03 16.97
N ASN A 61 3.66 -3.82 15.95
CA ASN A 61 4.32 -5.10 15.68
C ASN A 61 5.36 -4.99 14.57
N CYS A 62 5.17 -4.05 13.65
CA CYS A 62 6.01 -3.89 12.46
C CYS A 62 6.83 -2.60 12.47
N ASN A 63 6.67 -1.75 13.50
CA ASN A 63 7.30 -0.43 13.60
C ASN A 63 7.07 0.39 12.31
N PHE A 64 5.83 0.35 11.82
CA PHE A 64 5.39 1.02 10.61
C PHE A 64 4.11 1.82 10.91
N ASP A 65 4.23 3.13 11.15
CA ASP A 65 3.10 4.01 11.43
C ASP A 65 2.78 4.89 10.21
N ILE A 66 1.79 4.47 9.42
CA ILE A 66 1.38 5.21 8.22
C ILE A 66 0.83 6.61 8.55
N ASN A 67 0.17 6.79 9.70
CA ASN A 67 -0.33 8.11 10.09
C ASN A 67 0.83 9.06 10.39
N ARG A 68 1.90 8.57 11.02
CA ARG A 68 3.13 9.33 11.22
C ARG A 68 3.78 9.69 9.90
N ILE A 69 3.92 8.75 8.97
CA ILE A 69 4.49 9.01 7.64
C ILE A 69 3.69 10.11 6.94
N VAL A 70 2.36 9.96 6.85
CA VAL A 70 1.44 10.95 6.24
C VAL A 70 1.61 12.33 6.86
N LYS A 71 1.72 12.41 8.19
CA LYS A 71 1.89 13.68 8.90
C LYS A 71 3.25 14.32 8.65
N GLU A 72 4.34 13.57 8.78
CA GLU A 72 5.70 14.08 8.62
C GLU A 72 5.96 14.56 7.19
N LEU A 73 5.37 13.86 6.23
CA LEU A 73 5.56 14.10 4.80
C LEU A 73 4.52 15.03 4.18
N GLY A 74 3.54 15.50 4.95
CA GLY A 74 2.47 16.39 4.51
C GLY A 74 1.61 15.79 3.39
N ILE A 75 1.38 14.48 3.42
CA ILE A 75 0.72 13.72 2.35
C ILE A 75 -0.78 14.04 2.32
N GLY A 76 -1.30 14.34 1.13
CA GLY A 76 -2.73 14.56 0.91
C GLY A 76 -3.54 13.26 0.89
N PHE A 77 -4.87 13.38 0.82
CA PHE A 77 -5.76 12.21 0.79
C PHE A 77 -5.43 11.21 -0.33
N TYR A 78 -5.24 11.70 -1.55
CA TYR A 78 -4.95 10.84 -2.71
C TYR A 78 -3.54 10.24 -2.65
N ASP A 79 -2.55 11.03 -2.23
CA ASP A 79 -1.17 10.56 -2.11
C ASP A 79 -1.02 9.51 -0.99
N CYS A 80 -1.91 9.51 0.01
CA CYS A 80 -1.97 8.47 1.02
C CYS A 80 -2.36 7.12 0.40
N MET A 81 -3.29 7.13 -0.55
CA MET A 81 -3.67 5.91 -1.29
C MET A 81 -2.52 5.40 -2.17
N LYS A 82 -1.78 6.32 -2.83
CA LYS A 82 -0.58 5.98 -3.60
C LYS A 82 0.49 5.32 -2.72
N LEU A 83 0.77 5.91 -1.56
CA LEU A 83 1.70 5.36 -0.58
C LEU A 83 1.30 3.94 -0.15
N VAL A 84 0.02 3.71 0.16
CA VAL A 84 -0.50 2.39 0.54
C VAL A 84 -0.26 1.36 -0.56
N ASN A 85 -0.54 1.72 -1.82
CA ASN A 85 -0.34 0.82 -2.96
C ASN A 85 1.14 0.50 -3.17
N PHE A 86 2.00 1.52 -3.18
CA PHE A 86 3.44 1.35 -3.27
C PHE A 86 3.97 0.37 -2.20
N VAL A 87 3.57 0.56 -0.95
CA VAL A 87 3.99 -0.33 0.14
C VAL A 87 3.52 -1.76 -0.11
N ARG A 88 2.27 -1.94 -0.54
CA ARG A 88 1.71 -3.28 -0.83
C ARG A 88 2.45 -3.98 -1.96
N GLU A 89 2.80 -3.28 -3.03
CA GLU A 89 3.52 -3.86 -4.17
C GLU A 89 4.94 -4.29 -3.77
N ARG A 90 5.66 -3.44 -3.05
CA ARG A 90 6.98 -3.79 -2.49
C ARG A 90 6.90 -4.96 -1.52
N VAL A 91 5.88 -4.99 -0.67
CA VAL A 91 5.69 -6.13 0.23
C VAL A 91 5.33 -7.41 -0.52
N ALA A 92 4.53 -7.33 -1.58
CA ALA A 92 4.19 -8.47 -2.44
C ALA A 92 5.39 -9.00 -3.23
N SER A 93 6.34 -8.14 -3.61
CA SER A 93 7.63 -8.53 -4.21
C SER A 93 8.62 -9.14 -3.19
N GLY A 94 8.25 -9.13 -1.91
CA GLY A 94 9.08 -9.65 -0.80
C GLY A 94 10.05 -8.62 -0.23
N GLU A 95 9.93 -7.34 -0.60
CA GLU A 95 10.74 -6.24 -0.08
C GLU A 95 10.20 -5.75 1.27
N VAL A 96 11.12 -5.44 2.17
CA VAL A 96 10.80 -4.83 3.48
C VAL A 96 10.87 -3.32 3.35
N VAL A 97 9.70 -2.67 3.32
CA VAL A 97 9.60 -1.21 3.36
C VAL A 97 9.77 -0.71 4.79
N LYS A 98 10.65 0.28 4.98
CA LYS A 98 10.92 0.89 6.29
C LYS A 98 10.33 2.28 6.36
N GLU A 99 9.68 2.60 7.48
CA GLU A 99 9.17 3.94 7.79
C GLU A 99 10.23 5.03 7.55
N SER A 100 11.46 4.83 8.01
CA SER A 100 12.54 5.81 7.85
C SER A 100 12.88 6.10 6.39
N SER A 101 12.84 5.08 5.52
CA SER A 101 13.21 5.19 4.11
C SER A 101 12.17 5.95 3.28
N LEU A 102 10.90 5.90 3.71
CA LEU A 102 9.84 6.72 3.13
C LEU A 102 9.97 8.18 3.56
N ILE A 103 10.32 8.43 4.84
CA ILE A 103 10.42 9.78 5.41
C ILE A 103 11.65 10.54 4.89
N ASP A 104 12.81 9.89 4.82
CA ASP A 104 14.06 10.51 4.35
C ASP A 104 14.11 10.69 2.83
N GLY A 105 13.13 10.16 2.11
CA GLY A 105 13.03 10.24 0.66
C GLY A 105 14.03 9.34 -0.07
N SER A 106 14.59 8.33 0.58
CA SER A 106 15.38 7.29 -0.11
C SER A 106 14.50 6.34 -0.94
N GLU A 107 13.21 6.20 -0.59
CA GLU A 107 12.18 5.60 -1.44
C GLU A 107 11.27 6.69 -2.03
N THR A 108 11.60 7.15 -3.24
CA THR A 108 10.89 8.24 -3.94
C THR A 108 9.79 7.79 -4.88
N GLY A 109 9.77 6.51 -5.28
CA GLY A 109 8.94 6.03 -6.39
C GLY A 109 7.44 6.36 -6.27
N TRP A 110 6.91 6.42 -5.05
CA TRP A 110 5.49 6.64 -4.78
C TRP A 110 5.01 8.09 -4.91
N ARG A 111 5.93 9.07 -5.05
CA ARG A 111 5.57 10.51 -5.15
C ARG A 111 5.50 11.03 -6.58
N ASP A 112 6.14 10.35 -7.52
CA ASP A 112 6.30 10.79 -8.91
C ASP A 112 5.31 10.09 -9.88
N GLU A 113 4.56 9.09 -9.41
CA GLU A 113 3.37 8.52 -10.06
C GLU A 113 2.14 9.42 -9.93
#